data_AF-A0AB39DH50-F1
#
_entry.id   AF-A0AB39DH50-F1
#
_cell.length_a   1.000
_cell.length_b   1.000
_cell.length_c   1.000
_cell.angle_alpha   90.00
_cell.angle_beta   90.00
_cell.angle_gamma   90.00
#
_symmetry.space_group_name_H-M   'P 1'
#
loop_
_entity.id
_entity.type
_entity.pdbx_description
1 polymer ?
#
loop_
_entity_poly.entity_id
_entity_poly.type
_entity_poly.pdbx_seq_one_letter_code
_entity_poly.pdbx_strand_id
1 'polypeptide(L)'
;MSKKSVDPERVDDDNPEWTETDMRTAMRLDGLPESLQRKLRGQRGPQKAPRKIQTAVRYDVDIIDAFKAGGPGWQTRMNQALREWLRGREKA
;
A
#
# COMPACT_ATOMS: atom_id res chain seq x y z
N MET A 1 12.01 -2.14 7.98
CA MET A 1 11.58 -0.83 7.44
C MET A 1 11.49 0.12 8.62
N SER A 2 12.54 0.89 8.87
CA SER A 2 12.54 1.87 9.96
C SER A 2 11.52 2.95 9.62
N LYS A 3 10.46 3.08 10.42
CA LYS A 3 9.52 4.20 10.27
C LYS A 3 10.29 5.45 10.67
N LYS A 4 10.51 6.35 9.73
CA LYS A 4 11.05 7.67 10.01
C LYS A 4 10.11 8.31 11.03
N SER A 5 10.54 8.44 12.28
CA SER A 5 9.75 9.06 13.34
C SER A 5 9.70 10.55 13.04
N VAL A 6 8.56 11.03 12.53
CA VAL A 6 8.31 12.46 12.38
C VAL A 6 7.71 12.92 13.70
N ASP A 7 8.33 13.92 14.31
CA ASP A 7 7.79 14.61 15.49
C ASP A 7 6.59 15.48 15.03
N PRO A 8 5.37 15.20 15.49
CA PRO A 8 4.17 15.94 15.08
C PRO A 8 4.11 17.37 15.64
N GLU A 9 4.85 17.68 16.70
CA GLU A 9 4.83 19.00 17.35
C GLU A 9 5.95 19.92 16.84
N ARG A 10 6.81 19.42 15.95
CA ARG A 10 7.90 20.22 15.39
C ARG A 10 7.36 21.29 14.45
N VAL A 11 7.32 22.52 14.94
CA VAL A 11 7.04 23.72 14.15
C VAL A 11 8.12 23.89 13.07
N ASP A 12 7.69 24.23 11.86
CA ASP A 12 8.57 24.52 10.73
C ASP A 12 8.73 26.04 10.63
N ASP A 13 9.87 26.56 11.09
CA ASP A 13 10.18 27.99 11.12
C ASP A 13 10.19 28.62 9.70
N ASP A 14 10.37 27.80 8.65
CA ASP A 14 10.34 28.24 7.25
C ASP A 14 8.91 28.31 6.67
N ASN A 15 7.89 27.82 7.40
CA ASN A 15 6.50 27.85 6.97
C ASN A 15 5.73 28.95 7.71
N PRO A 16 5.57 30.15 7.10
CA PRO A 16 4.90 31.26 7.77
C PRO A 16 3.43 30.93 8.07
N GLU A 17 2.89 31.60 9.09
CA GLU A 17 1.47 31.53 9.42
C GLU A 17 0.61 32.08 8.27
N TRP A 18 -0.53 31.45 8.05
CA TRP A 18 -1.48 31.89 7.02
C TRP A 18 -2.13 33.21 7.41
N THR A 19 -2.09 34.19 6.50
CA THR A 19 -2.77 35.47 6.69
C THR A 19 -4.20 35.43 6.13
N GLU A 20 -5.02 36.42 6.50
CA GLU A 20 -6.38 36.56 5.93
C GLU A 20 -6.35 36.80 4.41
N THR A 21 -5.29 37.45 3.90
CA THR A 21 -5.07 37.65 2.46
C THR A 21 -4.83 36.31 1.74
N ASP A 22 -4.09 35.40 2.37
CA ASP A 22 -3.84 34.05 1.83
C ASP A 22 -5.14 33.24 1.80
N MET A 23 -5.97 33.36 2.85
CA MET A 23 -7.28 32.72 2.87
C MET A 23 -8.20 33.24 1.76
N ARG A 24 -8.18 34.54 1.47
CA ARG A 24 -9.00 35.14 0.40
C ARG A 24 -8.56 34.72 -1.00
N THR A 25 -7.27 34.49 -1.20
CA THR A 25 -6.70 34.09 -2.50
C THR A 25 -6.62 32.57 -2.68
N ALA A 26 -6.95 31.79 -1.65
CA ALA A 26 -6.98 30.35 -1.70
C ALA A 26 -7.92 29.81 -2.80
N MET A 27 -7.39 28.91 -3.64
CA MET A 27 -8.14 28.30 -4.74
C MET A 27 -8.50 26.85 -4.42
N ARG A 28 -9.70 26.43 -4.83
CA ARG A 28 -10.07 25.00 -4.84
C ARG A 28 -9.21 24.29 -5.88
N LEU A 29 -8.95 23.01 -5.64
CA LEU A 29 -8.18 22.15 -6.55
C LEU A 29 -8.71 22.21 -7.99
N ASP A 30 -10.04 22.21 -8.17
CA ASP A 30 -10.69 22.26 -9.48
C ASP A 30 -10.50 23.59 -10.22
N GLY A 31 -10.10 24.65 -9.52
CA GLY A 31 -9.77 25.95 -10.10
C GLY A 31 -8.33 26.07 -10.62
N LEU A 32 -7.49 25.05 -10.42
CA LEU A 32 -6.12 25.03 -10.94
C LEU A 32 -6.08 24.55 -12.40
N PRO A 33 -5.01 24.86 -13.16
CA PRO A 33 -4.76 24.24 -14.45
C PRO A 33 -4.77 22.70 -14.39
N GLU A 34 -5.34 22.05 -15.41
CA GLU A 34 -5.54 20.58 -15.42
C GLU A 34 -4.24 19.79 -15.18
N SER A 35 -3.11 20.28 -15.69
CA SER A 35 -1.79 19.68 -15.47
C SER A 35 -1.39 19.64 -13.99
N LEU A 36 -1.68 20.71 -13.24
CA LEU A 36 -1.44 20.79 -11.80
C LEU A 36 -2.45 19.93 -11.03
N GLN A 37 -3.72 19.94 -11.43
CA GLN A 37 -4.74 19.06 -10.83
C GLN A 37 -4.32 17.60 -10.90
N ARG A 38 -3.84 17.14 -12.07
CA ARG A 38 -3.42 15.76 -12.30
C ARG A 38 -2.21 15.37 -11.43
N LYS A 39 -1.26 16.29 -11.25
CA LYS A 39 -0.08 16.08 -10.40
C LYS A 39 -0.44 16.00 -8.92
N LEU A 40 -1.30 16.91 -8.44
CA LEU A 40 -1.70 17.03 -7.03
C LEU A 40 -2.68 15.95 -6.58
N ARG A 41 -3.58 15.48 -7.45
CA ARG A 41 -4.49 14.35 -7.15
C ARG A 41 -3.74 13.03 -6.92
N GLY A 42 -2.50 12.94 -7.40
CA GLY A 42 -1.70 11.73 -7.37
C GLY A 42 -2.29 10.68 -8.32
N GLN A 43 -1.55 10.33 -9.36
CA GLN A 43 -1.88 9.12 -10.11
C GLN A 43 -1.43 7.92 -9.30
N ARG A 44 -2.37 7.28 -8.60
CA ARG A 44 -2.16 5.93 -8.11
C ARG A 44 -2.03 5.05 -9.36
N GLY A 45 -0.79 4.71 -9.69
CA GLY A 45 -0.48 3.99 -10.93
C GLY A 45 -1.33 2.72 -11.08
N PRO A 46 -1.52 2.23 -12.31
CA PRO A 46 -2.29 1.01 -12.55
C PRO A 46 -1.75 -0.11 -11.67
N GLN A 47 -2.65 -0.83 -11.00
CA GLN A 47 -2.26 -1.87 -10.06
C GLN A 47 -1.55 -3.01 -10.81
N LYS A 48 -0.21 -3.01 -10.75
CA LYS A 48 0.67 -3.86 -11.57
C LYS A 48 0.64 -5.35 -11.22
N ALA A 49 0.00 -5.76 -10.13
CA ALA A 49 -0.03 -7.16 -9.69
C ALA A 49 -1.39 -7.81 -10.01
N PRO A 50 -1.41 -9.07 -10.52
CA PRO A 50 -2.65 -9.82 -10.61
C PRO A 50 -3.34 -9.84 -9.24
N ARG A 51 -4.63 -9.49 -9.23
CA ARG A 51 -5.40 -9.34 -8.00
C ARG A 51 -5.41 -10.69 -7.28
N LYS A 52 -4.87 -10.74 -6.06
CA LYS A 52 -5.10 -11.87 -5.17
C LYS A 52 -6.60 -11.98 -4.97
N ILE A 53 -7.20 -13.11 -5.34
CA ILE A 53 -8.62 -13.36 -5.12
C ILE A 53 -8.76 -13.91 -3.71
N GLN A 54 -9.59 -13.26 -2.89
CA GLN A 54 -9.94 -13.78 -1.58
C GLN A 54 -10.98 -14.89 -1.77
N THR A 55 -10.59 -16.12 -1.46
CA THR A 55 -11.47 -17.30 -1.52
C THR A 55 -11.52 -17.94 -0.13
N ALA A 56 -12.70 -18.36 0.31
CA ALA A 56 -12.86 -19.14 1.53
C ALA A 56 -12.46 -20.61 1.24
N VAL A 57 -11.31 -21.03 1.74
CA VAL A 57 -10.80 -22.41 1.60
C VAL A 57 -10.57 -22.97 3.01
N ARG A 58 -10.97 -24.23 3.22
CA ARG A 58 -10.66 -24.97 4.44
C ARG A 58 -9.33 -25.71 4.26
N TYR A 59 -8.47 -25.61 5.25
CA TYR A 59 -7.21 -26.36 5.35
C TYR A 59 -7.22 -27.15 6.65
N ASP A 60 -6.50 -28.25 6.67
CA ASP A 60 -6.25 -28.99 7.91
C ASP A 60 -5.45 -28.12 8.91
N VAL A 61 -5.69 -28.36 10.19
CA VAL A 61 -5.16 -27.53 11.28
C VAL A 61 -3.63 -27.61 11.36
N ASP A 62 -3.08 -28.80 11.18
CA ASP A 62 -1.64 -29.09 11.21
C ASP A 62 -0.89 -28.32 10.11
N ILE A 63 -1.46 -28.21 8.91
CA ILE A 63 -0.90 -27.43 7.81
C ILE A 63 -0.81 -25.96 8.21
N ILE A 64 -1.91 -25.39 8.72
CA ILE A 64 -1.94 -23.96 9.10
C ILE A 64 -0.94 -23.68 10.22
N ASP A 65 -0.87 -24.55 11.22
CA ASP A 65 0.02 -24.39 12.36
C ASP A 65 1.50 -24.51 11.95
N ALA A 66 1.84 -25.46 11.08
CA ALA A 66 3.20 -25.58 10.53
C ALA A 66 3.66 -24.31 9.81
N PHE A 67 2.80 -23.71 8.97
CA PHE A 67 3.15 -22.46 8.29
C PHE A 67 3.26 -21.27 9.25
N LYS A 68 2.31 -21.15 10.20
CA LYS A 68 2.29 -20.09 11.22
C LYS A 68 3.52 -20.13 12.14
N ALA A 69 3.99 -21.33 12.49
CA ALA A 69 5.18 -21.51 13.31
C ALA A 69 6.44 -20.86 12.70
N GLY A 70 6.50 -20.76 11.37
CA GLY A 70 7.56 -20.03 10.66
C GLY A 70 7.49 -18.49 10.78
N GLY A 71 6.56 -17.95 11.57
CA GLY A 71 6.45 -16.52 11.87
C GLY A 71 5.85 -15.67 10.73
N PRO A 72 6.07 -14.34 10.76
CA PRO A 72 5.51 -13.40 9.80
C PRO A 72 5.74 -13.82 8.34
N GLY A 73 4.75 -13.56 7.49
CA GLY A 73 4.81 -13.93 6.06
C GLY A 73 4.46 -15.40 5.76
N TRP A 74 3.92 -16.15 6.72
CA TRP A 74 3.52 -17.55 6.52
C TRP A 74 2.54 -17.76 5.36
N GLN A 75 1.58 -16.84 5.16
CA GLN A 75 0.66 -16.90 4.02
C GLN A 75 1.38 -16.74 2.68
N THR A 76 2.43 -15.92 2.62
CA THR A 76 3.25 -15.75 1.41
C THR A 76 4.02 -17.03 1.11
N ARG A 77 4.61 -17.67 2.13
CA ARG A 77 5.30 -18.97 1.98
C ARG A 77 4.34 -20.07 1.53
N MET A 78 3.16 -20.16 2.14
CA MET A 78 2.12 -21.10 1.73
C MET A 78 1.72 -20.90 0.25
N ASN A 79 1.50 -19.65 -0.16
CA ASN A 79 1.19 -19.35 -1.56
C ASN A 79 2.35 -19.68 -2.53
N GLN A 80 3.60 -19.55 -2.11
CA GLN A 80 4.77 -19.98 -2.91
C GLN A 80 4.81 -21.50 -3.08
N ALA A 81 4.59 -22.26 -1.99
CA ALA A 81 4.54 -23.72 -2.04
C ALA A 81 3.45 -24.22 -3.00
N LEU A 82 2.26 -23.61 -2.99
CA LEU A 82 1.18 -23.94 -3.93
C LEU A 82 1.60 -23.68 -5.39
N ARG A 83 2.33 -22.59 -5.67
CA ARG A 83 2.86 -22.31 -7.03
C ARG A 83 3.91 -23.33 -7.47
N GLU A 84 4.80 -23.72 -6.56
CA GLU A 84 5.82 -24.75 -6.84
C GLU A 84 5.18 -26.08 -7.18
N TRP A 85 4.18 -26.48 -6.39
CA TRP A 85 3.42 -27.70 -6.62
C TRP A 85 2.71 -27.69 -8.00
N LEU A 86 2.09 -26.57 -8.39
CA LEU A 86 1.46 -26.43 -9.71
C LEU A 86 2.48 -26.57 -10.86
N ARG A 87 3.64 -25.89 -10.76
CA ARG A 87 4.71 -26.00 -11.76
C ARG A 87 5.27 -27.41 -11.89
N GLY A 88 5.32 -28.15 -10.78
CA GLY A 88 5.74 -29.55 -10.78
C GLY A 88 4.79 -30.47 -11.53
N ARG A 89 3.49 -30.17 -11.55
CA ARG A 89 2.47 -30.96 -12.26
C ARG A 89 2.38 -30.65 -13.75
N GLU A 90 2.70 -29.43 -14.17
CA GLU A 90 2.71 -29.07 -15.60
C GLU A 90 3.88 -29.67 -16.38
N LYS A 91 4.92 -30.14 -15.68
CA LYS A 91 6.10 -30.77 -16.28
C LYS A 91 6.05 -32.30 -16.33
N ALA A 92 4.96 -32.91 -15.88
CA ALA A 92 4.70 -34.35 -15.90
C ALA A 92 3.60 -34.68 -16.90
#